data_AF-A0A920Q1N6-F1
#
_entry.id   AF-A0A920Q1N6-F1
#
_cell.length_a   1.000
_cell.length_b   1.000
_cell.length_c   1.000
_cell.angle_alpha   90.00
_cell.angle_beta   90.00
_cell.angle_gamma   90.00
#
_symmetry.space_group_name_H-M   'P 1'
#
loop_
_entity.id
_entity.type
_entity.pdbx_description
1 polymer ?
#
loop_
_entity_poly.entity_id
_entity_poly.type
_entity_poly.pdbx_seq_one_letter_code
_entity_poly.pdbx_strand_id
1 'polypeptide(L)'
;MLVTNPVGAFLPAKQKSLEQEWQQELGRKYGIRFDALYTITNMPISRFLDWLIESTNLNQYMERLVTSFNPSTVEGLMCRNMLSIGWDGSIYDCDFNQMLELPVTSSARHIRDFDVHALQSREIVVDRHCFGCTAGAGSSCSGATTT
;
A
#
# COMPACT_ATOMS: atom_id res chain seq x y z
N MET A 1 -9.56 15.66 4.26
CA MET A 1 -8.66 14.49 4.33
C MET A 1 -7.48 14.71 3.40
N LEU A 2 -6.26 14.48 3.87
CA LEU A 2 -5.03 14.57 3.08
C LEU A 2 -4.34 13.21 3.05
N VAL A 3 -3.59 12.96 1.98
CA VAL A 3 -2.79 11.76 1.80
C VAL A 3 -1.36 12.18 1.45
N THR A 4 -0.37 11.57 2.08
CA THR A 4 1.03 11.85 1.82
C THR A 4 1.87 10.58 1.78
N ASN A 5 2.80 10.55 0.84
CA ASN A 5 3.90 9.62 0.78
C ASN A 5 5.22 10.38 1.05
N PRO A 6 6.27 9.72 1.57
CA PRO A 6 7.55 10.37 1.78
C PRO A 6 8.23 10.72 0.45
N VAL A 7 9.04 11.78 0.45
CA VAL A 7 9.88 12.14 -0.69
C VAL A 7 11.15 11.29 -0.62
N GLY A 8 11.21 10.25 -1.47
CA GLY A 8 12.38 9.38 -1.61
C GLY A 8 12.21 7.97 -1.01
N ALA A 9 13.35 7.29 -0.82
CA ALA A 9 13.44 5.88 -0.44
C ALA A 9 13.42 5.65 1.08
N PHE A 10 12.41 6.19 1.77
CA PHE A 10 12.25 6.03 3.21
C PHE A 10 10.81 5.62 3.57
N LEU A 11 10.63 5.08 4.77
CA LEU A 11 9.29 4.83 5.31
C LEU A 11 8.67 6.14 5.81
N PRO A 12 7.34 6.29 5.76
CA PRO A 12 6.67 7.45 6.31
C PRO A 12 6.93 7.56 7.83
N ALA A 13 6.97 8.80 8.33
CA ALA A 13 6.94 9.03 9.77
C ALA A 13 5.57 8.66 10.36
N LYS A 14 5.48 8.62 11.69
CA LYS A 14 4.24 8.25 12.39
C LYS A 14 3.09 9.17 11.97
N GLN A 15 2.03 8.57 11.43
CA GLN A 15 0.86 9.28 10.89
C GLN A 15 0.31 10.33 11.85
N LYS A 16 0.10 9.96 13.13
CA LYS A 16 -0.43 10.87 14.16
C LYS A 16 0.47 12.09 14.40
N SER A 17 1.79 11.91 14.35
CA SER A 17 2.74 13.02 14.52
C SER A 17 2.69 13.97 13.33
N LEU A 18 2.70 13.42 12.10
CA LEU A 18 2.62 14.21 10.88
C LEU A 18 1.28 14.96 10.77
N GLU A 19 0.17 14.32 11.17
CA GLU A 19 -1.16 14.93 11.15
C GLU A 19 -1.20 16.20 12.00
N GLN A 20 -0.71 16.12 13.25
CA GLN A 20 -0.67 17.24 14.18
C GLN A 20 0.21 18.38 13.65
N GLU A 21 1.40 18.05 13.14
CA GLU A 21 2.33 19.02 12.58
C GLU A 21 1.72 19.74 11.37
N TRP A 22 1.09 19.00 10.46
CA TRP A 22 0.48 19.56 9.26
C TRP A 22 -0.76 20.39 9.59
N GLN A 23 -1.61 19.96 10.52
CA GLN A 23 -2.74 20.77 10.99
C GLN A 23 -2.28 22.11 11.57
N GLN A 24 -1.22 22.09 12.39
CA GLN A 24 -0.65 23.31 12.97
C GLN A 24 -0.09 24.24 11.89
N GLU A 25 0.80 23.73 11.02
CA GLU A 25 1.51 24.57 10.05
C GLU A 25 0.61 25.04 8.90
N LEU A 26 -0.26 24.17 8.36
CA LEU A 26 -1.19 24.55 7.30
C LEU A 26 -2.30 25.48 7.82
N GLY A 27 -2.76 25.28 9.06
CA GLY A 27 -3.68 26.18 9.72
C GLY A 27 -3.06 27.56 9.97
N ARG A 28 -1.83 27.60 10.49
CA ARG A 28 -1.12 28.85 10.79
C ARG A 28 -0.76 29.66 9.54
N LYS A 29 -0.26 29.01 8.49
CA LYS A 29 0.26 29.70 7.29
C LYS A 29 -0.81 30.01 6.25
N TYR A 30 -1.82 29.14 6.13
CA TYR A 30 -2.76 29.17 5.01
C TYR A 30 -4.23 29.12 5.44
N GLY A 31 -4.54 29.00 6.73
CA GLY A 31 -5.90 28.85 7.22
C GLY A 31 -6.58 27.52 6.84
N ILE A 32 -5.81 26.54 6.36
CA ILE A 32 -6.33 25.24 5.89
C ILE A 32 -6.60 24.34 7.08
N ARG A 33 -7.76 23.68 7.08
CA ARG A 33 -8.15 22.66 8.06
C ARG A 33 -8.49 21.36 7.34
N PHE A 34 -8.17 20.24 7.96
CA PHE A 34 -8.52 18.90 7.47
C PHE A 34 -8.67 17.93 8.65
N ASP A 35 -9.52 16.91 8.46
CA ASP A 35 -9.92 16.01 9.55
C ASP A 35 -8.91 14.88 9.79
N ALA A 36 -8.26 14.38 8.73
CA ALA A 36 -7.33 13.26 8.81
C ALA A 36 -6.20 13.39 7.78
N LEU A 37 -5.00 12.92 8.17
CA LEU A 37 -3.85 12.70 7.30
C LEU A 37 -3.55 11.20 7.22
N TYR A 38 -3.43 10.67 6.01
CA TYR A 38 -3.00 9.29 5.77
C TYR A 38 -1.60 9.22 5.19
N THR A 39 -0.75 8.42 5.82
CA THR A 39 0.61 8.15 5.32
C THR A 39 0.63 6.86 4.52
N ILE A 40 1.24 6.91 3.34
CA ILE A 40 1.38 5.76 2.44
C ILE A 40 2.87 5.51 2.17
N THR A 41 3.28 4.25 2.19
CA THR A 41 4.62 3.83 1.79
C THR A 41 4.74 3.83 0.26
N ASN A 42 5.86 4.33 -0.28
CA ASN A 42 6.11 4.24 -1.71
C ASN A 42 6.31 2.78 -2.12
N MET A 43 5.38 2.21 -2.89
CA MET A 43 5.55 0.85 -3.39
C MET A 43 6.65 0.81 -4.45
N PRO A 44 7.59 -0.15 -4.40
CA PRO A 44 8.69 -0.28 -5.35
C PRO A 44 8.23 -0.87 -6.70
N ILE A 45 7.32 -0.15 -7.37
CA ILE A 45 6.69 -0.54 -8.65
C ILE A 45 6.68 0.65 -9.64
N SER A 46 6.61 0.35 -10.94
CA SER A 46 6.47 1.33 -12.04
C SER A 46 7.42 2.53 -11.87
N ARG A 47 6.92 3.76 -11.98
CA ARG A 47 7.73 4.99 -11.95
C ARG A 47 8.63 5.11 -10.72
N PHE A 48 8.20 4.63 -9.56
CA PHE A 48 9.04 4.68 -8.37
C PHE A 48 10.14 3.61 -8.41
N LEU A 49 9.84 2.43 -8.97
CA LEU A 49 10.86 1.42 -9.26
C LEU A 49 11.91 1.94 -10.26
N ASP A 50 11.49 2.60 -11.34
CA ASP A 50 12.40 3.18 -12.32
C ASP A 50 13.35 4.18 -11.66
N TRP A 51 12.79 5.10 -10.87
CA TRP A 51 13.57 6.07 -10.09
C TRP A 51 14.53 5.39 -9.10
N LEU A 52 14.10 4.33 -8.39
CA LEU A 52 14.96 3.57 -7.48
C LEU A 52 16.14 2.91 -8.20
N ILE A 53 15.93 2.43 -9.44
CA ILE A 53 16.98 1.83 -10.26
C ILE A 53 17.95 2.92 -10.75
N GLU A 54 17.43 3.98 -11.35
CA GLU A 54 18.24 5.09 -11.90
C GLU A 54 19.08 5.77 -10.82
N SER A 55 18.52 5.93 -9.62
CA SER A 55 19.20 6.52 -8.48
C SER A 55 20.03 5.52 -7.66
N THR A 56 20.12 4.25 -8.07
CA THR A 56 20.84 3.15 -7.38
C THR A 56 20.36 2.84 -5.95
N ASN A 57 19.15 3.28 -5.59
CA ASN A 57 18.56 3.10 -4.26
C ASN A 57 17.77 1.79 -4.11
N LEU A 58 17.51 1.04 -5.19
CA LEU A 58 16.61 -0.12 -5.15
C LEU A 58 17.00 -1.14 -4.07
N ASN A 59 18.26 -1.58 -4.04
CA ASN A 59 18.69 -2.62 -3.10
C ASN A 59 18.54 -2.16 -1.65
N GLN A 60 19.00 -0.94 -1.33
CA GLN A 60 18.90 -0.38 0.01
C GLN A 60 17.44 -0.16 0.43
N TYR A 61 16.58 0.25 -0.50
CA TYR A 61 15.17 0.43 -0.23
C TYR A 61 14.47 -0.90 0.02
N MET A 62 14.72 -1.92 -0.80
CA MET A 62 14.18 -3.26 -0.59
C MET A 62 14.65 -3.85 0.75
N GLU A 63 15.93 -3.72 1.09
CA GLU A 63 16.46 -4.14 2.40
C GLU A 63 15.72 -3.44 3.54
N ARG A 64 15.49 -2.12 3.44
CA ARG A 64 14.72 -1.37 4.43
C ARG A 64 13.29 -1.90 4.57
N LEU A 65 12.59 -2.16 3.48
CA LEU A 65 11.22 -2.69 3.52
C LEU A 65 11.18 -4.07 4.20
N VAL A 66 12.09 -4.96 3.81
CA VAL A 66 12.18 -6.33 4.36
C VAL A 66 12.54 -6.31 5.84
N THR A 67 13.56 -5.54 6.24
CA THR A 67 14.00 -5.45 7.64
C THR A 67 13.00 -4.72 8.54
N SER A 68 12.13 -3.90 7.96
CA SER A 68 11.05 -3.21 8.67
C SER A 68 9.73 -3.98 8.65
N PHE A 69 9.71 -5.23 8.19
CA PHE A 69 8.50 -6.05 8.19
C PHE A 69 7.89 -6.11 9.58
N ASN A 70 6.61 -5.76 9.68
CA ASN A 70 5.85 -5.77 10.93
C ASN A 70 4.66 -6.73 10.80
N PRO A 71 4.70 -7.92 11.43
CA PRO A 71 3.62 -8.89 11.39
C PRO A 71 2.25 -8.34 11.83
N SER A 72 2.24 -7.38 12.74
CA SER A 72 0.99 -6.78 13.25
C SER A 72 0.22 -6.01 12.18
N THR A 73 0.87 -5.64 11.07
CA THR A 73 0.23 -4.95 9.95
C THR A 73 -0.62 -5.88 9.08
N VAL A 74 -0.35 -7.19 9.14
CA VAL A 74 -0.90 -8.19 8.23
C VAL A 74 -2.41 -8.26 8.33
N GLU A 75 -2.98 -8.22 9.54
CA GLU A 75 -4.43 -8.30 9.74
C GLU A 75 -5.18 -7.14 9.10
N GLY A 76 -4.56 -5.96 9.03
CA GLY A 76 -5.13 -4.75 8.44
C GLY A 76 -4.92 -4.60 6.93
N LEU A 77 -4.28 -5.55 6.25
CA LEU A 77 -4.02 -5.46 4.82
C LEU A 77 -5.28 -5.62 3.99
N MET A 78 -5.44 -4.76 2.98
CA MET A 78 -6.60 -4.76 2.09
C MET A 78 -6.75 -6.07 1.31
N CYS A 79 -5.65 -6.69 0.87
CA CYS A 79 -5.68 -7.92 0.08
C CYS A 79 -6.31 -9.13 0.77
N ARG A 80 -6.54 -9.05 2.09
CA ARG A 80 -7.22 -10.10 2.86
C ARG A 80 -8.74 -10.04 2.75
N ASN A 81 -9.29 -8.84 2.64
CA ASN A 81 -10.73 -8.60 2.79
C ASN A 81 -11.36 -7.86 1.59
N MET A 82 -10.54 -7.42 0.65
CA MET A 82 -10.95 -6.71 -0.56
C MET A 82 -10.38 -7.39 -1.79
N LEU A 83 -11.04 -7.19 -2.92
CA LEU A 83 -10.60 -7.61 -4.25
C LEU A 83 -10.59 -6.38 -5.14
N SER A 84 -9.63 -6.32 -6.07
CA SER A 84 -9.64 -5.34 -7.15
C SER A 84 -10.18 -5.98 -8.43
N ILE A 85 -11.05 -5.26 -9.14
CA ILE A 85 -11.67 -5.73 -10.38
C ILE A 85 -11.13 -4.89 -11.55
N GLY A 86 -10.53 -5.58 -12.51
CA GLY A 86 -10.13 -5.02 -13.80
C GLY A 86 -11.32 -4.47 -14.58
N TRP A 87 -11.05 -3.52 -15.48
CA TRP A 87 -12.08 -2.97 -16.38
C TRP A 87 -12.66 -4.04 -17.31
N ASP A 88 -11.89 -5.09 -17.58
CA ASP A 88 -12.25 -6.27 -18.37
C ASP A 88 -13.01 -7.32 -17.56
N GLY A 89 -13.08 -7.16 -16.23
CA GLY A 89 -13.71 -8.09 -15.28
C GLY A 89 -12.75 -9.08 -14.63
N SER A 90 -11.44 -9.01 -14.91
CA SER A 90 -10.42 -9.84 -14.24
C SER A 90 -10.32 -9.51 -12.74
N ILE A 91 -10.08 -10.52 -11.90
CA ILE A 91 -10.02 -10.37 -10.44
C ILE A 91 -8.56 -10.39 -9.94
N TYR A 92 -8.24 -9.48 -9.03
CA TYR A 92 -6.93 -9.31 -8.40
C TYR A 92 -7.07 -9.20 -6.87
N ASP A 93 -6.02 -9.58 -6.13
CA ASP A 93 -6.03 -9.46 -4.66
C ASP A 93 -5.98 -8.01 -4.16
N CYS A 94 -5.38 -7.11 -4.94
CA CYS A 94 -5.30 -5.68 -4.62
C CYS A 94 -5.06 -4.85 -5.89
N ASP A 95 -5.10 -3.53 -5.74
CA ASP A 95 -4.81 -2.55 -6.79
C ASP A 95 -3.37 -2.65 -7.31
N PHE A 96 -2.39 -2.95 -6.46
CA PHE A 96 -1.00 -3.19 -6.88
C PHE A 96 -0.86 -4.47 -7.70
N ASN A 97 -1.56 -5.55 -7.33
CA ASN A 97 -1.61 -6.77 -8.14
C ASN A 97 -2.24 -6.49 -9.50
N GLN A 98 -3.30 -5.69 -9.55
CA GLN A 98 -3.90 -5.24 -10.81
C GLN A 98 -2.91 -4.44 -11.66
N MET A 99 -2.20 -3.49 -11.05
CA MET A 99 -1.20 -2.66 -11.73
C MET A 99 0.00 -3.46 -12.25
N LEU A 100 0.32 -4.59 -11.60
CA LEU A 100 1.39 -5.51 -11.99
C LEU A 100 0.89 -6.68 -12.85
N GLU A 101 -0.39 -6.71 -13.22
CA GLU A 101 -1.01 -7.80 -13.99
C GLU A 101 -0.86 -9.18 -13.31
N LEU A 102 -1.01 -9.23 -11.99
CA LEU A 102 -0.92 -10.42 -11.13
C LEU A 102 -2.32 -10.91 -10.70
N PRO A 103 -3.06 -11.65 -11.54
CA PRO A 103 -4.43 -12.08 -11.22
C PRO A 103 -4.46 -13.05 -10.05
N VAL A 104 -5.62 -13.18 -9.39
CA VAL A 104 -5.80 -14.11 -8.27
C VAL A 104 -5.46 -15.56 -8.65
N THR A 105 -4.85 -16.28 -7.71
CA THR A 105 -4.61 -17.73 -7.82
C THR A 105 -5.86 -18.50 -7.40
N SER A 106 -6.93 -18.37 -8.18
CA SER A 106 -8.20 -19.07 -7.98
C SER A 106 -8.76 -19.57 -9.32
N SER A 107 -9.76 -20.46 -9.26
CA SER A 107 -10.58 -20.83 -10.41
C SER A 107 -11.49 -19.67 -10.85
N ALA A 108 -11.96 -18.87 -9.89
CA ALA A 108 -12.75 -17.67 -10.13
C ALA A 108 -11.84 -16.47 -10.48
N ARG A 109 -11.32 -16.44 -11.71
CA ARG A 109 -10.41 -15.36 -12.18
C ARG A 109 -11.13 -14.15 -12.76
N HIS A 110 -12.41 -14.28 -13.05
CA HIS A 110 -13.23 -13.24 -13.68
C HIS A 110 -14.53 -13.07 -12.90
N ILE A 111 -15.05 -11.84 -12.82
CA ILE A 111 -16.25 -11.51 -12.02
C ILE A 111 -17.51 -12.30 -12.43
N ARG A 112 -17.55 -12.75 -13.69
CA ARG A 112 -18.64 -13.61 -14.20
C ARG A 112 -18.61 -15.03 -13.61
N ASP A 113 -17.44 -15.47 -13.19
CA ASP A 113 -17.19 -16.79 -12.61
C ASP A 113 -16.99 -16.68 -11.08
N PHE A 114 -17.53 -15.62 -10.47
CA PHE A 114 -17.36 -15.33 -9.05
C PHE A 114 -17.81 -16.51 -8.17
N ASP A 115 -16.88 -17.00 -7.35
CA ASP A 115 -17.12 -18.04 -6.37
C ASP A 115 -16.50 -17.60 -5.04
N VAL A 116 -17.37 -17.30 -4.07
CA VAL A 116 -16.94 -16.82 -2.75
C VAL A 116 -16.11 -17.87 -2.00
N HIS A 117 -16.40 -19.16 -2.14
CA HIS A 117 -15.67 -20.20 -1.42
C HIS A 117 -14.28 -20.38 -2.02
N ALA A 118 -14.19 -20.42 -3.36
CA ALA A 118 -12.91 -20.51 -4.06
C ALA A 118 -12.03 -19.27 -3.84
N LEU A 119 -12.64 -18.09 -3.66
CA LEU A 119 -11.92 -16.85 -3.37
C LEU A 119 -11.53 -16.73 -1.89
N GLN A 120 -12.35 -17.23 -0.95
CA GLN A 120 -11.99 -17.23 0.48
C GLN A 120 -10.86 -18.21 0.80
N SER A 121 -10.76 -19.33 0.06
CA SER A 121 -9.70 -20.32 0.25
C SER A 121 -8.43 -20.05 -0.56
N ARG A 122 -8.38 -18.94 -1.32
CA ARG A 122 -7.27 -18.66 -2.23
C ARG A 122 -6.00 -18.27 -1.47
N GLU A 123 -4.86 -18.57 -2.06
CA GLU A 123 -3.61 -17.93 -1.66
C GLU A 123 -3.52 -16.55 -2.30
N ILE A 124 -3.25 -15.53 -1.49
CA ILE A 124 -3.03 -14.16 -1.96
C ILE A 124 -1.73 -14.14 -2.75
N VAL A 125 -1.76 -13.58 -3.96
CA VAL A 125 -0.56 -13.41 -4.78
C VAL A 125 0.30 -12.30 -4.18
N VAL A 126 1.56 -12.64 -3.89
CA VAL A 126 2.54 -11.76 -3.26
C VAL A 126 3.73 -11.48 -4.18
N ASP A 127 4.27 -10.27 -4.10
CA ASP A 127 5.52 -9.84 -4.75
C ASP A 127 6.19 -8.75 -3.90
N ARG A 128 7.31 -8.18 -4.36
CA ARG A 128 8.13 -7.16 -3.68
C ARG A 128 7.35 -6.00 -3.09
N HIS A 129 6.24 -5.59 -3.72
CA HIS A 129 5.42 -4.47 -3.26
C HIS A 129 4.73 -4.79 -1.92
N CYS A 130 4.48 -6.07 -1.61
CA CYS A 130 3.88 -6.48 -0.34
C CYS A 130 4.75 -6.11 0.87
N PHE A 131 6.09 -6.04 0.69
CA PHE A 131 6.97 -5.51 1.75
C PHE A 131 6.71 -4.03 2.03
N GLY A 132 6.27 -3.25 1.05
CA GLY A 132 5.86 -1.85 1.27
C GLY A 132 4.57 -1.74 2.08
N CYS A 133 3.61 -2.65 1.85
CA CYS A 133 2.36 -2.70 2.60
C CYS A 133 2.53 -3.15 4.06
N THR A 134 3.55 -3.95 4.34
CA THR A 134 3.79 -4.58 5.64
C THR A 134 4.92 -3.95 6.47
N ALA A 135 5.68 -3.03 5.88
CA ALA A 135 6.78 -2.37 6.56
C ALA A 135 6.28 -1.31 7.56
N GLY A 136 6.96 -1.21 8.71
CA GLY A 136 6.71 -0.18 9.71
C GLY A 136 5.30 -0.24 10.28
N ALA A 137 4.54 0.84 10.13
CA ALA A 137 3.14 0.92 10.58
C ALA A 137 2.14 0.33 9.58
N GLY A 138 2.63 -0.26 8.49
CA GLY A 138 1.83 -0.74 7.36
C GLY A 138 1.32 0.40 6.48
N SER A 139 0.80 0.04 5.31
CA SER A 139 0.30 1.02 4.33
C SER A 139 -0.93 0.50 3.61
N SER A 140 -2.01 1.28 3.64
CA SER A 140 -3.28 1.00 2.97
C SER A 140 -3.91 2.29 2.43
N CYS A 141 -5.00 2.19 1.66
CA CYS A 141 -5.79 3.36 1.26
C CYS A 141 -6.41 4.11 2.46
N SER A 142 -6.40 3.53 3.66
CA SER A 142 -6.82 4.16 4.92
C SER A 142 -5.62 4.61 5.78
N GLY A 143 -4.41 4.67 5.21
CA GLY A 143 -3.18 5.01 5.92
C GLY A 143 -2.52 3.82 6.63
N ALA A 144 -1.87 4.10 7.75
CA ALA A 144 -1.21 3.09 8.58
C ALA A 144 -2.20 2.03 9.08
N THR A 145 -1.81 0.76 9.05
CA THR A 145 -2.64 -0.37 9.49
C THR A 145 -2.42 -0.73 10.96
N THR A 146 -1.41 -0.14 11.60
CA THR A 146 -1.16 -0.24 13.05
C THR A 146 -0.80 1.13 13.63
N THR A 147 -1.16 1.36 14.89
CA THR A 147 -0.87 2.59 15.65
C THR A 147 0.53 2.62 16.25
#